data_AF-A0A950NSU6-F1
#
_entry.id   AF-A0A950NSU6-F1
#
_cell.length_a   1.000
_cell.length_b   1.000
_cell.length_c   1.000
_cell.angle_alpha   90.00
_cell.angle_beta   90.00
_cell.angle_gamma   90.00
#
_symmetry.space_group_name_H-M   'P 1'
#
loop_
_entity.id
_entity.type
_entity.pdbx_description
1 polymer ?
#
loop_
_entity_poly.entity_id
_entity_poly.type
_entity_poly.pdbx_seq_one_letter_code
_entity_poly.pdbx_strand_id
1 'polypeptide(L)'
;APTFPLSNGAAPGGPTILDYKNQPGDVSFVITSMIDLDGEHVPFRREIDRNRIGVAGHSLGAITTLGVATNTAVEDRRIDAAVSFSGLELPFAGGTFFGEPTPPLLLVHGNADQTIPYVSSVNVYGQAPPPKAFLTLVNAPHTPFAPPWLAPTVRTVIDFLDGYLKHDHEALEHLARDGNVPGVSSLQQDLGCSHDCRERTGPAAAA
;
A
#
# COMPACT_ATOMS: atom_id res chain seq x y z
N ALA A 1 2.89 -12.52 -7.26
CA ALA A 1 3.78 -11.37 -7.51
C ALA A 1 4.61 -11.63 -8.76
N PRO A 2 4.97 -10.61 -9.54
CA PRO A 2 5.90 -10.78 -10.67
C PRO A 2 7.23 -11.37 -10.20
N THR A 3 7.87 -12.19 -11.02
CA THR A 3 9.29 -12.51 -10.84
C THR A 3 10.09 -11.41 -11.51
N PHE A 4 10.63 -10.47 -10.71
CA PHE A 4 11.41 -9.36 -11.22
C PHE A 4 12.75 -9.85 -11.78
N PRO A 5 13.03 -9.69 -13.09
CA PRO A 5 14.11 -10.41 -13.76
C PRO A 5 15.52 -10.22 -13.18
N LEU A 6 15.86 -9.02 -12.68
CA LEU A 6 17.21 -8.73 -12.17
C LEU A 6 17.31 -8.52 -10.66
N SER A 7 16.18 -8.59 -9.95
CA SER A 7 16.14 -8.44 -8.48
C SER A 7 15.64 -9.69 -7.75
N ASN A 8 15.26 -10.74 -8.49
CA ASN A 8 15.00 -12.05 -7.92
C ASN A 8 16.31 -12.78 -7.56
N GLY A 9 16.26 -13.68 -6.58
CA GLY A 9 17.45 -14.40 -6.08
C GLY A 9 18.15 -15.31 -7.11
N ALA A 10 17.53 -15.59 -8.25
CA ALA A 10 18.09 -16.37 -9.36
C ALA A 10 18.56 -15.50 -10.54
N ALA A 11 18.63 -14.17 -10.37
CA ALA A 11 19.04 -13.26 -11.43
C ALA A 11 20.47 -13.58 -11.97
N PRO A 12 20.68 -13.59 -13.29
CA PRO A 12 22.02 -13.73 -13.87
C PRO A 12 22.96 -12.63 -13.36
N GLY A 13 24.04 -13.01 -12.67
CA GLY A 13 24.97 -12.06 -12.05
C GLY A 13 24.62 -11.63 -10.61
N GLY A 14 23.55 -12.19 -10.03
CA GLY A 14 23.07 -11.89 -8.69
C GLY A 14 22.00 -10.78 -8.67
N PRO A 15 21.16 -10.72 -7.62
CA PRO A 15 20.12 -9.71 -7.51
C PRO A 15 20.72 -8.32 -7.34
N THR A 16 20.20 -7.34 -8.08
CA THR A 16 20.56 -5.93 -7.89
C THR A 16 19.37 -5.12 -7.41
N ILE A 17 19.54 -4.43 -6.28
CA ILE A 17 18.52 -3.52 -5.77
C ILE A 17 18.24 -2.39 -6.76
N LEU A 18 19.23 -1.99 -7.58
CA LEU A 18 19.11 -0.87 -8.53
C LEU A 18 18.06 -1.11 -9.63
N ASP A 19 17.65 -2.37 -9.84
CA ASP A 19 16.60 -2.75 -10.79
C ASP A 19 15.18 -2.38 -10.31
N TYR A 20 15.03 -1.87 -9.09
CA TYR A 20 13.72 -1.37 -8.58
C TYR A 20 13.02 -0.42 -9.55
N LYS A 21 13.79 0.29 -10.39
CA LYS A 21 13.30 1.24 -11.39
C LYS A 21 12.43 0.59 -12.47
N ASN A 22 12.67 -0.68 -12.78
CA ASN A 22 11.93 -1.42 -13.82
C ASN A 22 10.73 -2.18 -13.25
N GLN A 23 10.74 -2.47 -11.95
CA GLN A 23 9.72 -3.29 -11.29
C GLN A 23 8.28 -2.75 -11.42
N PRO A 24 8.00 -1.43 -11.43
CA PRO A 24 6.65 -0.93 -11.70
C PRO A 24 6.09 -1.40 -13.04
N GLY A 25 6.90 -1.46 -14.09
CA GLY A 25 6.49 -1.96 -15.40
C GLY A 25 6.12 -3.45 -15.38
N ASP A 26 6.86 -4.26 -14.62
CA ASP A 26 6.54 -5.67 -14.42
C ASP A 26 5.22 -5.86 -13.63
N VAL A 27 4.93 -4.99 -12.67
CA VAL A 27 3.65 -4.98 -11.96
C VAL A 27 2.51 -4.65 -12.92
N SER A 28 2.64 -3.58 -13.73
CA SER A 28 1.65 -3.21 -14.75
C SER A 28 1.41 -4.32 -15.77
N PHE A 29 2.46 -5.04 -16.17
CA PHE A 29 2.37 -6.19 -17.06
C PHE A 29 1.55 -7.33 -16.44
N VAL A 30 1.79 -7.68 -15.17
CA VAL A 30 1.02 -8.71 -14.48
C VAL A 30 -0.43 -8.28 -14.29
N ILE A 31 -0.71 -7.01 -13.96
CA ILE A 31 -2.08 -6.49 -13.89
C ILE A 31 -2.80 -6.71 -15.23
N THR A 32 -2.19 -6.30 -16.34
CA THR A 32 -2.75 -6.52 -17.69
C THR A 32 -2.98 -8.00 -17.96
N SER A 33 -1.97 -8.84 -17.69
CA SER A 33 -2.05 -10.28 -17.93
C SER A 33 -3.19 -10.94 -17.14
N MET A 34 -3.41 -10.54 -15.88
CA MET A 34 -4.51 -11.06 -15.06
C MET A 34 -5.86 -10.60 -15.58
N ILE A 35 -6.00 -9.34 -15.99
CA ILE A 35 -7.24 -8.83 -16.60
C ILE A 35 -7.55 -9.57 -17.90
N ASP A 36 -6.54 -9.87 -18.73
CA ASP A 36 -6.73 -10.57 -19.99
C ASP A 36 -7.09 -12.06 -19.81
N LEU A 37 -6.76 -12.65 -18.64
CA LEU A 37 -7.19 -14.00 -18.28
C LEU A 37 -8.68 -14.05 -17.87
N ASP A 38 -9.30 -12.91 -17.53
CA ASP A 38 -10.71 -12.83 -17.19
C ASP A 38 -11.59 -13.13 -18.41
N GLY A 39 -12.24 -14.30 -18.39
CA GLY A 39 -13.17 -14.72 -19.44
C GLY A 39 -12.57 -15.71 -20.44
N GLU A 40 -11.26 -15.66 -20.67
CA GLU A 40 -10.55 -16.51 -21.62
C GLU A 40 -10.17 -17.89 -21.03
N HIS A 41 -9.92 -17.97 -19.72
CA HIS A 41 -9.38 -19.19 -19.09
C HIS A 41 -10.03 -19.53 -17.73
N VAL A 42 -10.34 -20.80 -17.50
CA VAL A 42 -10.57 -21.33 -16.14
C VAL A 42 -9.22 -21.36 -15.41
N PRO A 43 -9.12 -20.99 -14.11
CA PRO A 43 -10.21 -20.84 -13.13
C PRO A 43 -10.76 -19.41 -12.94
N PHE A 44 -10.30 -18.40 -13.69
CA PHE A 44 -10.56 -16.98 -13.39
C PHE A 44 -11.76 -16.37 -14.10
N ARG A 45 -12.57 -17.19 -14.78
CA ARG A 45 -13.68 -16.71 -15.61
C ARG A 45 -14.70 -15.93 -14.78
N ARG A 46 -14.78 -14.60 -14.98
CA ARG A 46 -15.66 -13.67 -14.26
C ARG A 46 -15.34 -13.51 -12.78
N GLU A 47 -14.11 -13.83 -12.37
CA GLU A 47 -13.65 -13.71 -10.98
C GLU A 47 -12.83 -12.43 -10.75
N ILE A 48 -12.42 -11.74 -11.81
CA ILE A 48 -11.53 -10.56 -11.73
C ILE A 48 -12.33 -9.29 -12.04
N ASP A 49 -12.45 -8.39 -11.06
CA ASP A 49 -12.97 -7.05 -11.28
C ASP A 49 -11.83 -6.11 -11.67
N ARG A 50 -11.81 -5.71 -12.95
CA ARG A 50 -10.79 -4.79 -13.51
C ARG A 50 -10.84 -3.37 -12.95
N ASN A 51 -11.88 -3.02 -12.19
CA ASN A 51 -12.06 -1.70 -11.58
C ASN A 51 -11.79 -1.72 -10.07
N ARG A 52 -11.20 -2.80 -9.54
CA ARG A 52 -10.92 -2.97 -8.12
C ARG A 52 -9.55 -3.63 -7.93
N ILE A 53 -8.49 -2.86 -8.16
CA ILE A 53 -7.12 -3.38 -8.18
C ILE A 53 -6.34 -2.88 -6.97
N GLY A 54 -5.93 -3.82 -6.12
CA GLY A 54 -5.00 -3.56 -5.02
C GLY A 54 -3.58 -4.00 -5.34
N VAL A 55 -2.59 -3.27 -4.86
CA VAL A 55 -1.18 -3.70 -4.85
C VAL A 55 -0.62 -3.75 -3.43
N ALA A 56 0.24 -4.72 -3.18
CA ALA A 56 0.91 -4.85 -1.91
C ALA A 56 2.33 -5.39 -2.08
N GLY A 57 3.27 -4.90 -1.27
CA GLY A 57 4.65 -5.35 -1.32
C GLY A 57 5.41 -5.12 -0.03
N HIS A 58 6.42 -5.96 0.22
CA HIS A 58 7.30 -5.91 1.38
C HIS A 58 8.73 -5.55 0.99
N SER A 59 9.41 -4.74 1.79
CA SER A 59 10.82 -4.37 1.60
C SER A 59 11.07 -3.77 0.21
N LEU A 60 11.91 -4.36 -0.63
CA LEU A 60 12.09 -3.94 -2.02
C LEU A 60 10.76 -3.92 -2.80
N GLY A 61 9.86 -4.88 -2.56
CA GLY A 61 8.53 -4.88 -3.16
C GLY A 61 7.65 -3.72 -2.66
N ALA A 62 7.90 -3.20 -1.46
CA ALA A 62 7.22 -2.02 -0.94
C ALA A 62 7.71 -0.75 -1.64
N ILE A 63 9.00 -0.65 -1.98
CA ILE A 63 9.56 0.44 -2.82
C ILE A 63 8.86 0.46 -4.18
N THR A 64 8.74 -0.72 -4.80
CA THR A 64 8.01 -0.90 -6.06
C THR A 64 6.55 -0.54 -5.94
N THR A 65 5.89 -0.95 -4.84
CA THR A 65 4.49 -0.63 -4.55
C THR A 65 4.29 0.88 -4.43
N LEU A 66 5.15 1.58 -3.69
CA LEU A 66 5.10 3.04 -3.59
C LEU A 66 5.35 3.70 -4.96
N GLY A 67 6.31 3.21 -5.74
CA GLY A 67 6.56 3.70 -7.10
C GLY A 67 5.32 3.58 -7.98
N VAL A 68 4.84 2.35 -8.20
CA VAL A 68 3.72 2.06 -9.12
C VAL A 68 2.39 2.65 -8.65
N ALA A 69 2.20 2.90 -7.36
CA ALA A 69 0.96 3.49 -6.86
C ALA A 69 1.01 5.03 -6.76
N THR A 70 2.18 5.64 -6.55
CA THR A 70 2.23 7.05 -6.09
C THR A 70 3.27 7.93 -6.77
N ASN A 71 4.12 7.40 -7.66
CA ASN A 71 5.14 8.18 -8.36
C ASN A 71 4.72 8.52 -9.78
N THR A 72 4.69 9.81 -10.12
CA THR A 72 4.15 10.33 -11.39
C THR A 72 4.84 9.82 -12.67
N ALA A 73 6.07 9.30 -12.57
CA ALA A 73 6.78 8.77 -13.73
C ALA A 73 6.44 7.30 -14.04
N VAL A 74 6.00 6.54 -13.04
CA VAL A 74 5.88 5.07 -13.12
C VAL A 74 4.55 4.55 -12.55
N GLU A 75 3.61 5.44 -12.25
CA GLU A 75 2.31 5.09 -11.71
C GLU A 75 1.48 4.25 -12.69
N ASP A 76 0.71 3.30 -12.15
CA ASP A 76 -0.35 2.60 -12.86
C ASP A 76 -1.71 3.07 -12.30
N ARG A 77 -2.41 3.88 -13.09
CA ARG A 77 -3.68 4.50 -12.68
C ARG A 77 -4.84 3.55 -12.51
N ARG A 78 -4.66 2.26 -12.80
CA ARG A 78 -5.68 1.24 -12.52
C ARG A 78 -5.69 0.81 -11.04
N ILE A 79 -4.68 1.20 -10.26
CA ILE A 79 -4.56 0.83 -8.85
C ILE A 79 -5.50 1.70 -8.00
N ASP A 80 -6.38 1.04 -7.25
CA ASP A 80 -7.39 1.66 -6.40
C ASP A 80 -7.01 1.65 -4.91
N ALA A 81 -6.05 0.83 -4.49
CA ALA A 81 -5.52 0.80 -3.13
C ALA A 81 -4.10 0.22 -3.08
N ALA A 82 -3.25 0.73 -2.18
CA ALA A 82 -1.88 0.28 -2.02
C ALA A 82 -1.51 -0.06 -0.57
N VAL A 83 -0.74 -1.13 -0.37
CA VAL A 83 -0.23 -1.55 0.94
C VAL A 83 1.30 -1.74 0.91
N SER A 84 2.02 -0.91 1.66
CA SER A 84 3.49 -0.94 1.71
C SER A 84 3.96 -1.44 3.07
N PHE A 85 4.66 -2.58 3.08
CA PHE A 85 5.22 -3.21 4.28
C PHE A 85 6.73 -2.96 4.37
N SER A 86 7.21 -2.29 5.42
CA SER A 86 8.64 -1.99 5.64
C SER A 86 9.34 -1.39 4.41
N GLY A 87 8.71 -0.39 3.79
CA GLY A 87 9.19 0.27 2.58
C GLY A 87 9.86 1.63 2.81
N LEU A 88 10.45 2.16 1.74
CA LEU A 88 10.96 3.52 1.64
C LEU A 88 10.75 4.07 0.23
N GLU A 89 10.75 5.38 0.09
CA GLU A 89 10.82 6.05 -1.21
C GLU A 89 12.25 5.99 -1.76
N LEU A 90 12.38 5.51 -3.00
CA LEU A 90 13.59 5.68 -3.81
C LEU A 90 13.24 6.47 -5.08
N PRO A 91 14.16 7.30 -5.61
CA PRO A 91 13.86 8.21 -6.70
C PRO A 91 13.66 7.50 -8.05
N PHE A 92 12.52 7.74 -8.69
CA PHE A 92 12.29 7.40 -10.10
C PHE A 92 12.58 8.63 -10.96
N ALA A 93 13.39 8.46 -12.00
CA ALA A 93 13.86 9.57 -12.83
C ALA A 93 12.68 10.26 -13.53
N GLY A 94 12.60 11.60 -13.40
CA GLY A 94 11.54 12.40 -14.01
C GLY A 94 10.19 12.37 -13.27
N GLY A 95 10.11 11.70 -12.12
CA GLY A 95 8.89 11.59 -11.33
C GLY A 95 8.99 12.22 -9.95
N THR A 96 7.84 12.50 -9.36
CA THR A 96 7.68 12.94 -7.98
C THR A 96 6.64 12.05 -7.30
N PHE A 97 6.79 11.82 -6.01
CA PHE A 97 5.77 11.13 -5.23
C PHE A 97 4.60 12.09 -4.94
N PHE A 98 3.37 11.55 -4.97
CA PHE A 98 2.14 12.25 -4.59
C PHE A 98 1.79 13.51 -5.42
N GLY A 99 2.03 13.49 -6.74
CA GLY A 99 1.83 14.64 -7.63
C GLY A 99 0.40 14.87 -8.16
N GLU A 100 -0.50 13.90 -8.04
CA GLU A 100 -1.92 13.89 -8.48
C GLU A 100 -2.72 13.00 -7.50
N PRO A 101 -4.07 12.82 -7.61
CA PRO A 101 -4.78 11.93 -6.70
C PRO A 101 -4.12 10.55 -6.71
N THR A 102 -3.59 10.15 -5.56
CA THR A 102 -3.00 8.83 -5.36
C THR A 102 -4.02 7.93 -4.69
N PRO A 103 -3.96 6.61 -4.92
CA PRO A 103 -4.87 5.69 -4.27
C PRO A 103 -4.68 5.74 -2.76
N PRO A 104 -5.72 5.38 -1.98
CA PRO A 104 -5.59 5.10 -0.56
C PRO A 104 -4.33 4.27 -0.25
N LEU A 105 -3.57 4.72 0.75
CA LEU A 105 -2.30 4.08 1.13
C LEU A 105 -2.31 3.57 2.57
N LEU A 106 -2.08 2.27 2.76
CA LEU A 106 -1.76 1.67 4.05
C LEU A 106 -0.26 1.38 4.15
N LEU A 107 0.37 1.91 5.19
CA LEU A 107 1.73 1.58 5.56
C LEU A 107 1.72 0.61 6.74
N VAL A 108 2.62 -0.38 6.73
CA VAL A 108 2.82 -1.31 7.84
C VAL A 108 4.31 -1.42 8.12
N HIS A 109 4.76 -1.14 9.34
CA HIS A 109 6.21 -1.15 9.63
C HIS A 109 6.50 -1.50 11.09
N GLY A 110 7.46 -2.39 11.30
CA GLY A 110 8.04 -2.65 12.62
C GLY A 110 8.94 -1.51 13.10
N ASN A 111 8.71 -1.01 14.32
CA ASN A 111 9.55 0.07 14.85
C ASN A 111 10.93 -0.38 15.35
N ALA A 112 11.22 -1.69 15.32
CA ALA A 112 12.54 -2.27 15.58
C ALA A 112 13.18 -2.85 14.29
N ASP A 113 12.71 -2.44 13.11
CA ASP A 113 13.28 -2.80 11.82
C ASP A 113 14.74 -2.29 11.70
N GLN A 114 15.68 -3.23 11.58
CA GLN A 114 17.11 -2.95 11.44
C GLN A 114 17.59 -3.02 9.98
N THR A 115 16.70 -3.34 9.04
CA THR A 115 17.01 -3.42 7.61
C THR A 115 16.60 -2.14 6.92
N ILE A 116 15.33 -1.74 7.08
CA ILE A 116 14.81 -0.46 6.59
C ILE A 116 14.47 0.39 7.82
N PRO A 117 15.03 1.61 7.96
CA PRO A 117 14.71 2.45 9.11
C PRO A 117 13.21 2.75 9.19
N TYR A 118 12.60 2.54 10.35
CA TYR A 118 11.18 2.83 10.60
C TYR A 118 10.74 4.25 10.17
N VAL A 119 11.65 5.23 10.32
CA VAL A 119 11.43 6.62 9.89
C VAL A 119 11.12 6.75 8.40
N SER A 120 11.53 5.79 7.56
CA SER A 120 11.19 5.77 6.14
C SER A 120 9.68 5.74 5.91
N SER A 121 8.92 4.87 6.59
CA SER A 121 7.46 4.88 6.47
C SER A 121 6.81 6.06 7.21
N VAL A 122 7.42 6.57 8.29
CA VAL A 122 6.97 7.82 8.92
C VAL A 122 7.01 8.98 7.91
N ASN A 123 8.09 9.10 7.14
CA ASN A 123 8.24 10.14 6.11
C ASN A 123 7.24 9.96 4.97
N VAL A 124 7.02 8.73 4.48
CA VAL A 124 6.00 8.44 3.47
C VAL A 124 4.61 8.84 3.98
N TYR A 125 4.26 8.46 5.21
CA TYR A 125 2.98 8.82 5.82
C TYR A 125 2.81 10.34 5.97
N GLY A 126 3.87 11.05 6.33
CA GLY A 126 3.86 12.51 6.46
C GLY A 126 3.61 13.25 5.15
N GLN A 127 4.03 12.68 4.02
CA GLN A 127 3.89 13.26 2.69
C GLN A 127 2.59 12.86 1.98
N ALA A 128 2.10 11.63 2.21
CA ALA A 128 0.94 11.09 1.50
C ALA A 128 -0.33 11.93 1.77
N PRO A 129 -1.18 12.19 0.76
CA PRO A 129 -2.51 12.77 0.99
C PRO A 129 -3.45 11.71 1.61
N PRO A 130 -4.54 12.13 2.28
CA PRO A 130 -5.61 11.22 2.62
C PRO A 130 -6.34 10.71 1.35
N PRO A 131 -6.89 9.48 1.36
CA PRO A 131 -6.98 8.58 2.51
C PRO A 131 -5.68 7.80 2.77
N LYS A 132 -5.25 7.74 4.04
CA LYS A 132 -4.04 7.02 4.45
C LYS A 132 -4.14 6.43 5.84
N ALA A 133 -3.41 5.35 6.06
CA ALA A 133 -3.27 4.70 7.36
C ALA A 133 -1.83 4.20 7.56
N PHE A 134 -1.38 4.12 8.81
CA PHE A 134 -0.08 3.62 9.18
C PHE A 134 -0.16 2.74 10.44
N LEU A 135 0.02 1.44 10.23
CA LEU A 135 0.10 0.44 11.28
C LEU A 135 1.56 0.26 11.73
N THR A 136 1.88 0.79 12.90
CA THR A 136 3.14 0.52 13.58
C THR A 136 3.06 -0.84 14.27
N LEU A 137 4.01 -1.73 14.00
CA LEU A 137 4.18 -2.98 14.75
C LEU A 137 5.22 -2.76 15.86
N VAL A 138 4.77 -2.82 17.11
CA VAL A 138 5.58 -2.51 18.29
C VAL A 138 6.64 -3.59 18.50
N ASN A 139 7.90 -3.18 18.57
CA ASN A 139 9.11 -3.99 18.69
C ASN A 139 9.29 -5.03 17.57
N ALA A 140 8.57 -4.90 16.45
CA ALA A 140 8.71 -5.86 15.35
C ALA A 140 9.99 -5.58 14.54
N PRO A 141 10.73 -6.64 14.15
CA PRO A 141 11.86 -6.53 13.24
C PRO A 141 11.39 -6.35 11.79
N HIS A 142 12.30 -6.39 10.82
CA HIS A 142 11.97 -6.36 9.38
C HIS A 142 11.09 -7.54 8.93
N THR A 143 11.38 -8.72 9.46
CA THR A 143 10.71 -9.99 9.19
C THR A 143 11.10 -11.00 10.28
N PRO A 144 10.25 -12.01 10.60
CA PRO A 144 8.89 -12.19 10.13
C PRO A 144 7.85 -11.41 10.95
N PHE A 145 6.74 -11.02 10.33
CA PHE A 145 5.54 -10.54 11.03
C PHE A 145 4.70 -11.73 11.55
N ALA A 146 5.34 -12.58 12.36
CA ALA A 146 4.70 -13.71 13.04
C ALA A 146 3.91 -13.22 14.28
N PRO A 147 3.19 -14.09 15.01
CA PRO A 147 2.63 -13.71 16.30
C PRO A 147 3.68 -13.03 17.20
N PRO A 148 3.33 -11.92 17.88
CA PRO A 148 1.97 -11.39 18.05
C PRO A 148 1.48 -10.47 16.91
N TRP A 149 2.33 -10.07 15.97
CA TRP A 149 2.01 -9.05 14.94
C TRP A 149 1.12 -9.55 13.80
N LEU A 150 1.14 -10.86 13.51
CA LEU A 150 0.40 -11.44 12.40
C LEU A 150 -1.09 -11.06 12.40
N ALA A 151 -1.75 -11.22 13.55
CA ALA A 151 -3.19 -11.02 13.68
C ALA A 151 -3.64 -9.57 13.43
N PRO A 152 -3.08 -8.53 14.10
CA PRO A 152 -3.41 -7.15 13.78
C PRO A 152 -3.03 -6.76 12.35
N THR A 153 -1.88 -7.21 11.84
CA THR A 153 -1.50 -6.94 10.44
C THR A 153 -2.54 -7.45 9.45
N VAL A 154 -2.95 -8.73 9.57
CA VAL A 154 -3.91 -9.33 8.64
C VAL A 154 -5.26 -8.62 8.70
N ARG A 155 -5.79 -8.36 9.90
CA ARG A 155 -7.10 -7.71 10.04
C ARG A 155 -7.10 -6.28 9.49
N THR A 156 -6.12 -5.46 9.87
CA THR A 156 -6.03 -4.07 9.36
C THR A 156 -5.88 -4.03 7.84
N VAL A 157 -5.12 -4.96 7.25
CA VAL A 157 -4.96 -5.02 5.78
C VAL A 157 -6.26 -5.44 5.10
N ILE A 158 -6.99 -6.40 5.66
CA ILE A 158 -8.29 -6.83 5.13
C ILE A 158 -9.30 -5.68 5.24
N ASP A 159 -9.44 -5.07 6.41
CA ASP A 159 -10.35 -3.94 6.66
C ASP A 159 -10.09 -2.79 5.67
N PHE A 160 -8.81 -2.48 5.45
CA PHE A 160 -8.39 -1.44 4.51
C PHE A 160 -8.75 -1.78 3.06
N LEU A 161 -8.39 -2.99 2.61
CA LEU A 161 -8.66 -3.41 1.23
C LEU A 161 -10.16 -3.58 0.97
N ASP A 162 -10.92 -4.13 1.91
CA ASP A 162 -12.37 -4.24 1.79
C ASP A 162 -13.02 -2.85 1.75
N GLY A 163 -12.56 -1.94 2.60
CA GLY A 163 -13.04 -0.57 2.62
C GLY A 163 -12.86 0.18 1.30
N TYR A 164 -11.69 0.08 0.68
CA TYR A 164 -11.40 0.85 -0.54
C TYR A 164 -11.70 0.11 -1.84
N LEU A 165 -11.46 -1.20 -1.91
CA LEU A 165 -11.73 -1.99 -3.11
C LEU A 165 -13.17 -2.46 -3.19
N LYS A 166 -13.82 -2.81 -2.06
CA LYS A 166 -15.22 -3.26 -2.06
C LYS A 166 -16.21 -2.14 -1.72
N HIS A 167 -15.71 -0.97 -1.33
CA HIS A 167 -16.52 0.16 -0.81
C HIS A 167 -17.28 -0.21 0.47
N ASP A 168 -16.69 -1.04 1.32
CA ASP A 168 -17.26 -1.45 2.59
C ASP A 168 -16.94 -0.42 3.70
N HIS A 169 -17.86 0.50 3.93
CA HIS A 169 -17.67 1.52 4.97
C HIS A 169 -17.57 0.93 6.39
N GLU A 170 -18.22 -0.20 6.66
CA GLU A 170 -18.14 -0.87 7.98
C GLU A 170 -16.72 -1.41 8.22
N ALA A 171 -16.07 -1.94 7.18
CA ALA A 171 -14.68 -2.35 7.26
C ALA A 171 -13.73 -1.20 7.66
N LEU A 172 -13.97 0.02 7.17
CA LEU A 172 -13.17 1.19 7.58
C LEU A 172 -13.38 1.60 9.04
N GLU A 173 -14.57 1.36 9.61
CA GLU A 173 -14.84 1.60 11.03
C GLU A 173 -14.07 0.63 11.94
N HIS A 174 -13.67 -0.52 11.40
CA HIS A 174 -12.97 -1.58 12.12
C HIS A 174 -11.45 -1.34 12.25
N LEU A 175 -10.87 -0.53 11.35
CA LEU A 175 -9.42 -0.27 11.30
C LEU A 175 -8.81 0.08 12.65
N ALA A 176 -9.39 1.06 13.36
CA ALA A 176 -8.86 1.52 14.64
C ALA A 176 -8.94 0.44 15.73
N ARG A 177 -10.01 -0.37 15.73
CA ARG A 177 -10.18 -1.46 16.71
C ARG A 177 -9.20 -2.59 16.43
N ASP A 178 -9.04 -2.97 15.17
CA ASP A 178 -8.31 -4.16 14.77
C ASP A 178 -6.79 -3.90 14.67
N GLY A 179 -6.40 -2.66 14.38
CA GLY A 179 -5.01 -2.20 14.29
C GLY A 179 -4.38 -1.74 15.62
N ASN A 180 -5.18 -1.34 16.62
CA ASN A 180 -4.67 -0.96 17.94
C ASN A 180 -4.73 -2.14 18.92
N VAL A 181 -3.61 -2.82 19.10
CA VAL A 181 -3.47 -3.92 20.06
C VAL A 181 -2.42 -3.52 21.11
N PRO A 182 -2.79 -3.37 22.39
CA PRO A 182 -1.86 -2.90 23.44
C PRO A 182 -0.54 -3.69 23.46
N GLY A 183 0.57 -2.97 23.32
CA GLY A 183 1.92 -3.54 23.31
C GLY A 183 2.33 -4.31 22.05
N VAL A 184 1.44 -4.42 21.05
CA VAL A 184 1.68 -5.20 19.82
C VAL A 184 1.64 -4.31 18.57
N SER A 185 0.63 -3.44 18.45
CA SER A 185 0.49 -2.57 17.29
C SER A 185 -0.27 -1.29 17.63
N SER A 186 -0.02 -0.24 16.84
CA SER A 186 -0.69 1.06 16.95
C SER A 186 -1.01 1.57 15.56
N LEU A 187 -2.24 2.05 15.35
CA LEU A 187 -2.72 2.58 14.08
C LEU A 187 -2.82 4.11 14.15
N GLN A 188 -2.20 4.77 13.18
CA GLN A 188 -2.48 6.16 12.82
C GLN A 188 -3.33 6.15 11.54
N GLN A 189 -4.32 7.03 11.43
CA GLN A 189 -5.14 7.13 10.23
C GLN A 189 -5.60 8.56 9.96
N ASP A 190 -5.68 8.89 8.69
CA ASP A 190 -6.33 10.07 8.12
C ASP A 190 -7.08 9.59 6.87
N LEU A 191 -8.32 9.16 7.07
CA LEU A 191 -9.15 8.59 5.99
C LEU A 191 -9.79 9.69 5.12
N GLY A 192 -9.47 10.97 5.38
CA GLY A 192 -10.14 12.10 4.76
C GLY A 192 -11.58 12.28 5.22
N CYS A 193 -12.27 13.22 4.59
CA CYS A 193 -13.68 13.49 4.83
C CYS A 193 -14.55 12.72 3.81
N SER A 194 -15.54 11.96 4.28
CA SER A 194 -16.66 11.54 3.43
C SER A 194 -17.44 12.78 2.95
N HIS A 195 -18.21 12.63 1.88
CA HIS A 195 -19.03 13.72 1.29
C HIS A 195 -19.85 14.52 2.33
N ASP A 196 -20.21 13.89 3.45
CA ASP A 196 -21.02 14.44 4.56
C ASP A 196 -20.27 15.46 5.45
N CYS A 197 -18.93 15.45 5.45
CA CYS A 197 -18.15 16.39 6.26
C CYS A 197 -18.09 17.80 5.67
N ARG A 198 -18.29 17.96 4.36
CA ARG A 198 -18.24 19.29 3.70
C ARG A 198 -19.44 20.16 4.06
N GLU A 199 -20.58 19.59 4.46
CA GLU A 199 -21.78 20.35 4.84
C GLU A 199 -21.72 20.85 6.29
N ARG A 200 -20.93 20.24 7.16
CA ARG A 200 -20.79 20.64 8.57
C ARG A 200 -19.86 21.84 8.81
N THR A 201 -19.06 22.24 7.82
CA THR A 201 -18.15 23.38 7.91
C THR A 201 -18.61 24.58 7.08
N GLY A 202 -19.92 24.84 7.03
CA GLY A 202 -20.44 26.12 6.55
C GLY A 202 -19.94 27.27 7.43
N PRO A 203 -19.68 28.47 6.87
CA PRO A 203 -19.03 29.55 7.61
C PRO A 203 -19.89 29.99 8.79
N ALA A 204 -19.28 30.07 9.97
CA ALA A 204 -19.87 30.76 11.11
C ALA A 204 -20.18 32.20 10.68
N ALA A 205 -21.47 32.52 10.58
CA ALA A 205 -21.93 33.86 10.32
C ALA A 205 -21.43 34.77 11.46
N ALA A 206 -20.66 35.78 11.09
CA ALA A 206 -20.28 36.86 12.00
C ALA A 206 -21.56 37.60 12.44
N ALA A 207 -21.71 37.75 13.76
CA ALA A 207 -22.61 38.69 14.42
C ALA A 207 -21.79 39.49 15.43
#